data_AF-A0A9E5ZJW8-F1
#
_entry.id   AF-A0A9E5ZJW8-F1
#
_cell.length_a   1.000
_cell.length_b   1.000
_cell.length_c   1.000
_cell.angle_alpha   90.00
_cell.angle_beta   90.00
_cell.angle_gamma   90.00
#
_symmetry.space_group_name_H-M   'P 1'
#
loop_
_entity.id
_entity.type
_entity.pdbx_description
1 polymer ?
#
loop_
_entity_poly.entity_id
_entity_poly.type
_entity_poly.pdbx_seq_one_letter_code
_entity_poly.pdbx_strand_id
1 'polypeptide(L)'
;MKHPIQNIIAILLFSSALFAQDTLPSKTTGYVNFNVGDSKIKPQKKYSHQGVTLFGCNTIVSNKSIKNWSGAPNGLEWHTKNQVFTNLPYGYQIDKKTNKPYYVSKYYIASPPVFHRSEKGKSTVNTKYDIGIVTPDEFVFEGNKPVQHVYLDYNILKLMKIEYIPVIFDSSFNLLKVDVVPFKVECKDFPWLDNKLYSNAKGASGIGSLNRKVPPLTKLFLPYYEDELTTNQDKQFLDFEVTILNDILFHHEIYFKINGEKKYSINLKDFYNKHKNDKKMEIILYCEYRNELPCGCKEPTSEKQNNKDEE
;
A
#
# COMPACT_ATOMS: atom_id res chain seq x y z
N MET A 1 -0.61 -63.01 -22.16
CA MET A 1 -1.78 -62.31 -21.60
C MET A 1 -1.30 -61.40 -20.47
N LYS A 2 -1.54 -60.08 -20.61
CA LYS A 2 -1.80 -59.05 -19.56
C LYS A 2 -0.83 -58.99 -18.36
N HIS A 3 -0.24 -57.89 -17.91
CA HIS A 3 -0.07 -56.48 -18.29
C HIS A 3 1.03 -55.97 -17.31
N PRO A 4 1.83 -54.95 -17.66
CA PRO A 4 2.81 -54.37 -16.75
C PRO A 4 2.10 -53.49 -15.71
N ILE A 5 2.38 -53.69 -14.43
CA ILE A 5 1.92 -52.79 -13.36
C ILE A 5 2.86 -51.58 -13.37
N GLN A 6 2.34 -50.47 -13.90
CA GLN A 6 2.98 -49.16 -13.90
C GLN A 6 3.17 -48.68 -12.45
N ASN A 7 4.42 -48.44 -12.06
CA ASN A 7 4.75 -47.62 -10.90
C ASN A 7 4.31 -46.17 -11.18
N ILE A 8 3.14 -45.79 -10.68
CA ILE A 8 2.71 -44.40 -10.62
C ILE A 8 3.50 -43.75 -9.48
N ILE A 9 4.57 -43.03 -9.84
CA ILE A 9 5.19 -42.05 -8.94
C ILE A 9 4.22 -40.88 -8.85
N ALA A 10 3.45 -40.83 -7.77
CA ALA A 10 2.65 -39.67 -7.42
C ALA A 10 3.60 -38.54 -6.97
N ILE A 11 3.99 -37.67 -7.91
CA ILE A 11 4.60 -36.38 -7.58
C ILE A 11 3.48 -35.51 -6.99
N LEU A 12 3.36 -35.55 -5.66
CA LEU A 12 2.66 -34.54 -4.89
C LEU A 12 3.38 -33.21 -5.09
N LEU A 13 2.98 -32.46 -6.12
CA LEU A 13 3.26 -31.04 -6.25
C LEU A 13 2.57 -30.35 -5.07
N PHE A 14 3.30 -30.19 -3.97
CA PHE A 14 2.94 -29.27 -2.91
C PHE A 14 2.82 -27.89 -3.55
N SER A 15 1.57 -27.47 -3.72
CA SER A 15 1.18 -26.11 -4.04
C SER A 15 1.71 -25.20 -2.94
N SER A 16 2.86 -24.58 -3.21
CA SER A 16 3.39 -23.52 -2.35
C SER A 16 2.47 -22.30 -2.47
N ALA A 17 1.47 -22.25 -1.59
CA ALA A 17 0.67 -21.08 -1.36
C ALA A 17 1.60 -19.97 -0.84
N LEU A 18 1.93 -19.07 -1.74
CA LEU A 18 2.94 -18.06 -1.59
C LEU A 18 2.28 -16.85 -0.90
N PHE A 19 2.14 -16.91 0.42
CA PHE A 19 1.73 -15.79 1.28
C PHE A 19 2.98 -15.04 1.76
N ALA A 20 2.96 -13.70 1.71
CA ALA A 20 3.90 -12.91 2.50
C ALA A 20 3.77 -13.33 3.98
N GLN A 21 4.87 -13.31 4.72
CA GLN A 21 5.08 -14.12 5.93
C GLN A 21 4.07 -13.86 7.07
N ASP A 22 2.94 -14.57 6.99
CA ASP A 22 1.82 -14.48 7.92
C ASP A 22 2.02 -15.41 9.11
N THR A 23 2.48 -14.86 10.22
CA THR A 23 1.85 -14.94 11.56
C THR A 23 2.90 -14.50 12.57
N LEU A 24 2.69 -13.37 13.25
CA LEU A 24 3.65 -12.86 14.23
C LEU A 24 3.22 -13.26 15.64
N PRO A 25 4.12 -13.87 16.45
CA PRO A 25 3.82 -14.09 17.85
C PRO A 25 4.18 -12.82 18.63
N SER A 26 3.19 -12.03 19.08
CA SER A 26 3.41 -11.08 20.16
C SER A 26 2.12 -10.74 20.92
N LYS A 27 2.25 -10.67 22.26
CA LYS A 27 1.18 -10.41 23.23
C LYS A 27 0.83 -8.91 23.36
N THR A 28 1.49 -8.03 22.61
CA THR A 28 1.26 -6.58 22.63
C THR A 28 0.57 -6.12 21.36
N THR A 29 -0.58 -5.48 21.54
CA THR A 29 -1.41 -4.99 20.45
C THR A 29 -1.72 -3.51 20.62
N GLY A 30 -1.75 -2.79 19.50
CA GLY A 30 -2.21 -1.41 19.39
C GLY A 30 -3.65 -1.33 18.87
N TYR A 31 -4.17 -0.12 18.91
CA TYR A 31 -5.51 0.22 18.43
C TYR A 31 -5.43 1.37 17.43
N VAL A 32 -6.30 1.32 16.41
CA VAL A 32 -6.47 2.43 15.48
C VAL A 32 -7.95 2.71 15.33
N ASN A 33 -8.38 3.93 15.67
CA ASN A 33 -9.73 4.38 15.48
C ASN A 33 -9.82 5.13 14.14
N PHE A 34 -10.60 4.58 13.20
CA PHE A 34 -10.88 5.21 11.93
C PHE A 34 -12.20 5.98 11.96
N ASN A 35 -12.13 7.21 11.44
CA ASN A 35 -13.28 8.05 11.18
C ASN A 35 -13.39 8.26 9.67
N VAL A 36 -14.40 7.68 9.04
CA VAL A 36 -14.70 7.98 7.63
C VAL A 36 -15.62 9.19 7.64
N GLY A 37 -15.14 10.29 7.06
CA GLY A 37 -15.88 11.55 6.98
C GLY A 37 -17.20 11.38 6.22
N ASP A 38 -18.06 12.38 6.36
CA ASP A 38 -19.28 12.46 5.57
C ASP A 38 -18.89 12.65 4.11
N SER A 39 -18.90 11.55 3.35
CA SER A 39 -18.61 11.54 1.91
C SER A 39 -19.88 11.83 1.09
N LYS A 40 -19.75 12.16 -0.20
CA LYS A 40 -20.84 12.05 -1.18
C LYS A 40 -20.80 10.74 -1.97
N ILE A 41 -19.84 9.87 -1.67
CA ILE A 41 -19.67 8.56 -2.30
C ILE A 41 -20.93 7.72 -2.11
N LYS A 42 -21.45 7.20 -3.22
CA LYS A 42 -22.49 6.16 -3.23
C LYS A 42 -21.81 4.83 -3.54
N PRO A 43 -21.47 4.01 -2.54
CA PRO A 43 -20.70 2.80 -2.76
C PRO A 43 -21.53 1.76 -3.53
N GLN A 44 -20.87 1.05 -4.44
CA GLN A 44 -21.49 -0.10 -5.10
C GLN A 44 -21.66 -1.25 -4.10
N LYS A 45 -22.65 -2.12 -4.32
CA LYS A 45 -22.91 -3.27 -3.42
C LYS A 45 -21.67 -4.14 -3.14
N LYS A 46 -20.79 -4.32 -4.14
CA LYS A 46 -19.53 -5.09 -4.00
C LYS A 46 -18.44 -4.35 -3.21
N TYR A 47 -18.55 -3.03 -3.09
CA TYR A 47 -17.60 -2.13 -2.43
C TYR A 47 -18.31 -1.27 -1.38
N SER A 48 -19.27 -1.88 -0.66
CA SER A 48 -20.05 -1.23 0.40
C SER A 48 -19.21 -0.77 1.58
N HIS A 49 -17.94 -1.19 1.64
CA HIS A 49 -16.98 -0.80 2.67
C HIS A 49 -15.69 -0.31 2.01
N GLN A 50 -15.04 0.66 2.65
CA GLN A 50 -13.73 1.16 2.28
C GLN A 50 -12.63 0.22 2.77
N GLY A 51 -11.69 -0.10 1.87
CA GLY A 51 -10.51 -0.88 2.23
C GLY A 51 -9.46 -0.02 2.94
N VAL A 52 -8.71 -0.62 3.87
CA VAL A 52 -7.52 0.01 4.46
C VAL A 52 -6.43 -1.05 4.57
N THR A 53 -5.20 -0.63 4.28
CA THR A 53 -4.00 -1.45 4.49
C THR A 53 -2.98 -0.67 5.29
N LEU A 54 -2.44 -1.31 6.31
CA LEU A 54 -1.36 -0.81 7.14
C LEU A 54 -0.07 -1.53 6.76
N PHE A 55 0.96 -0.76 6.46
CA PHE A 55 2.30 -1.25 6.17
C PHE A 55 3.23 -0.90 7.32
N GLY A 56 3.79 -1.91 7.96
CA GLY A 56 4.84 -1.78 8.97
C GLY A 56 5.99 -2.73 8.66
N CYS A 57 7.02 -2.73 9.50
CA CYS A 57 8.21 -3.57 9.30
C CYS A 57 7.85 -5.04 9.02
N ASN A 58 8.05 -5.49 7.76
CA ASN A 58 7.64 -6.82 7.25
C ASN A 58 6.21 -7.26 7.60
N THR A 59 5.34 -6.30 7.90
CA THR A 59 4.02 -6.54 8.47
C THR A 59 3.00 -5.84 7.60
N ILE A 60 2.07 -6.62 7.05
CA ILE A 60 0.94 -6.09 6.28
C ILE A 60 -0.33 -6.48 7.01
N VAL A 61 -1.09 -5.48 7.43
CA VAL A 61 -2.39 -5.68 8.06
C VAL A 61 -3.44 -5.06 7.18
N SER A 62 -4.42 -5.86 6.75
CA SER A 62 -5.49 -5.38 5.87
C SER A 62 -6.82 -6.02 6.22
N ASN A 63 -7.91 -5.32 5.87
CA ASN A 63 -9.28 -5.81 6.03
C ASN A 63 -9.61 -7.06 5.19
N LYS A 64 -8.76 -7.43 4.22
CA LYS A 64 -8.94 -8.63 3.38
C LYS A 64 -8.14 -9.84 3.87
N SER A 65 -7.19 -9.65 4.80
CA SER A 65 -6.40 -10.73 5.39
C SER A 65 -6.82 -10.97 6.84
N ILE A 66 -7.98 -11.63 7.00
CA ILE A 66 -8.62 -11.89 8.30
C ILE A 66 -7.73 -12.73 9.24
N LYS A 67 -6.75 -13.47 8.69
CA LYS A 67 -5.85 -14.35 9.47
C LYS A 67 -5.06 -13.62 10.57
N ASN A 68 -4.79 -12.32 10.40
CA ASN A 68 -4.06 -11.51 11.38
C ASN A 68 -4.97 -10.51 12.12
N TRP A 69 -6.29 -10.61 11.96
CA TRP A 69 -7.26 -9.65 12.55
C TRP A 69 -8.52 -10.36 13.04
N SER A 70 -8.46 -10.92 14.24
CA SER A 70 -9.65 -11.42 14.94
C SER A 70 -10.57 -10.24 15.28
N GLY A 71 -11.70 -10.10 14.57
CA GLY A 71 -12.68 -9.03 14.77
C GLY A 71 -12.70 -7.93 13.70
N ALA A 72 -11.99 -8.13 12.59
CA ALA A 72 -12.05 -7.29 11.40
C ALA A 72 -13.47 -7.06 10.87
N PRO A 73 -14.03 -5.83 10.83
CA PRO A 73 -15.08 -5.54 9.86
C PRO A 73 -14.54 -5.79 8.45
N ASN A 74 -15.41 -6.14 7.51
CA ASN A 74 -15.08 -6.40 6.09
C ASN A 74 -14.55 -5.16 5.32
N GLY A 75 -14.14 -4.12 6.05
CA GLY A 75 -13.74 -2.79 5.61
C GLY A 75 -14.38 -1.74 6.53
N LEU A 76 -14.02 -0.47 6.33
CA LEU A 76 -14.64 0.64 7.03
C LEU A 76 -15.97 0.99 6.37
N GLU A 77 -17.03 1.11 7.16
CA GLU A 77 -18.31 1.63 6.71
C GLU A 77 -18.17 3.10 6.30
N TRP A 78 -18.84 3.46 5.21
CA TRP A 78 -18.91 4.84 4.75
C TRP A 78 -19.75 5.69 5.71
N HIS A 79 -19.36 6.96 5.90
CA HIS A 79 -20.04 7.92 6.79
C HIS A 79 -20.09 7.50 8.27
N THR A 80 -19.23 6.56 8.67
CA THR A 80 -19.21 6.04 10.04
C THR A 80 -17.93 6.48 10.75
N LYS A 81 -18.11 7.01 11.97
CA LYS A 81 -17.05 7.40 12.90
C LYS A 81 -16.80 6.31 13.93
N ASN A 82 -15.66 6.39 14.63
CA ASN A 82 -15.31 5.51 15.74
C ASN A 82 -15.21 4.02 15.38
N GLN A 83 -14.70 3.72 14.18
CA GLN A 83 -14.51 2.36 13.71
C GLN A 83 -13.14 1.84 14.18
N VAL A 84 -13.15 1.08 15.28
CA VAL A 84 -11.91 0.67 15.96
C VAL A 84 -11.33 -0.61 15.37
N PHE A 85 -10.11 -0.51 14.85
CA PHE A 85 -9.22 -1.61 14.53
C PHE A 85 -8.44 -1.99 15.80
N THR A 86 -8.71 -3.19 16.32
CA THR A 86 -7.99 -3.78 17.47
C THR A 86 -6.97 -4.83 17.01
N ASN A 87 -6.08 -5.25 17.93
CA ASN A 87 -5.12 -6.33 17.68
C ASN A 87 -4.06 -6.04 16.61
N LEU A 88 -3.74 -4.76 16.39
CA LEU A 88 -2.65 -4.37 15.48
C LEU A 88 -1.30 -4.78 16.11
N PRO A 89 -0.45 -5.57 15.44
CA PRO A 89 0.86 -5.93 15.97
C PRO A 89 1.69 -4.69 16.32
N TYR A 90 2.34 -4.71 17.47
CA TYR A 90 3.21 -3.63 17.89
C TYR A 90 4.28 -4.17 18.83
N GLY A 91 5.45 -3.55 18.81
CA GLY A 91 6.57 -3.92 19.65
C GLY A 91 7.38 -5.07 19.09
N TYR A 92 7.99 -5.85 19.98
CA TYR A 92 8.84 -7.00 19.64
C TYR A 92 8.06 -8.07 18.87
N GLN A 93 8.61 -8.51 17.75
CA GLN A 93 8.11 -9.57 16.87
C GLN A 93 9.26 -10.53 16.52
N ILE A 94 8.89 -11.73 16.05
CA ILE A 94 9.82 -12.71 15.49
C ILE A 94 9.41 -13.01 14.06
N ASP A 95 10.35 -12.86 13.13
CA ASP A 95 10.15 -13.24 11.74
C ASP A 95 10.14 -14.78 11.63
N LYS A 96 9.01 -15.37 11.22
CA LYS A 96 8.86 -16.83 11.21
C LYS A 96 9.77 -17.60 10.25
N LYS A 97 10.34 -16.94 9.24
CA LYS A 97 11.18 -17.60 8.22
C LYS A 97 12.65 -17.57 8.60
N THR A 98 13.11 -16.43 9.10
CA THR A 98 14.52 -16.20 9.46
C THR A 98 14.77 -16.43 10.94
N ASN A 99 13.71 -16.52 11.75
CA ASN A 99 13.74 -16.55 13.22
C ASN A 99 14.44 -15.33 13.83
N LYS A 100 14.64 -14.25 13.05
CA LYS A 100 15.26 -13.02 13.52
C LYS A 100 14.23 -12.14 14.23
N PRO A 101 14.60 -11.52 15.34
CA PRO A 101 13.71 -10.61 16.02
C PRO A 101 13.68 -9.25 15.30
N TYR A 102 12.56 -8.55 15.41
CA TYR A 102 12.43 -7.18 14.91
C TYR A 102 11.35 -6.44 15.69
N TYR A 103 11.34 -5.12 15.60
CA TYR A 103 10.40 -4.26 16.30
C TYR A 103 9.48 -3.53 15.31
N VAL A 104 8.17 -3.58 15.54
CA VAL A 104 7.17 -2.82 14.79
C VAL A 104 6.73 -1.61 15.62
N SER A 105 7.10 -0.41 15.21
CA SER A 105 6.69 0.85 15.89
C SER A 105 5.94 1.82 14.99
N LYS A 106 6.09 1.69 13.67
CA LYS A 106 5.61 2.65 12.69
C LYS A 106 4.73 1.95 11.66
N TYR A 107 3.64 2.61 11.31
CA TYR A 107 2.74 2.18 10.26
C TYR A 107 2.48 3.31 9.28
N TYR A 108 2.43 2.94 8.00
CA TYR A 108 1.88 3.74 6.92
C TYR A 108 0.50 3.23 6.55
N ILE A 109 -0.41 4.14 6.20
CA ILE A 109 -1.81 3.84 5.95
C ILE A 109 -2.14 4.10 4.48
N ALA A 110 -2.43 3.04 3.74
CA ALA A 110 -2.99 3.16 2.41
C ALA A 110 -4.51 3.00 2.43
N SER A 111 -5.18 3.92 1.72
CA SER A 111 -6.60 3.82 1.41
C SER A 111 -6.78 3.93 -0.11
N PRO A 112 -7.31 2.91 -0.79
CA PRO A 112 -7.46 2.95 -2.25
C PRO A 112 -8.46 4.05 -2.67
N PRO A 113 -8.28 4.64 -3.87
CA PRO A 113 -9.27 5.49 -4.52
C PRO A 113 -10.61 4.77 -4.73
N VAL A 114 -11.68 5.55 -4.83
CA VAL A 114 -13.04 5.01 -5.01
C VAL A 114 -13.46 5.14 -6.47
N PHE A 115 -13.94 4.02 -7.00
CA PHE A 115 -14.26 3.86 -8.42
C PHE A 115 -15.73 4.15 -8.67
N HIS A 116 -16.04 5.22 -9.38
CA HIS A 116 -17.37 5.41 -9.96
C HIS A 116 -17.51 4.57 -11.23
N ARG A 117 -17.78 3.26 -11.08
CA ARG A 117 -18.10 2.43 -12.27
C ARG A 117 -19.55 2.64 -12.69
N SER A 118 -19.82 2.49 -13.98
CA SER A 118 -21.18 2.40 -14.50
C SER A 118 -21.98 1.28 -13.81
N GLU A 119 -23.31 1.32 -13.85
CA GLU A 119 -24.20 0.30 -13.27
C GLU A 119 -23.85 -1.14 -13.70
N LYS A 120 -23.22 -1.30 -14.88
CA LYS A 120 -22.74 -2.58 -15.42
C LYS A 120 -21.35 -2.99 -14.90
N GLY A 121 -20.79 -2.28 -13.93
CA GLY A 121 -19.53 -2.62 -13.25
C GLY A 121 -18.26 -2.47 -14.09
N LYS A 122 -18.36 -1.97 -15.33
CA LYS A 122 -17.21 -1.72 -16.21
C LYS A 122 -16.71 -0.29 -16.03
N SER A 123 -15.40 -0.14 -15.90
CA SER A 123 -14.72 1.16 -16.01
C SER A 123 -14.96 1.67 -17.43
N THR A 124 -15.59 2.82 -17.58
CA THR A 124 -15.63 3.49 -18.88
C THR A 124 -14.28 4.17 -19.10
N VAL A 125 -13.88 4.32 -20.37
CA VAL A 125 -12.86 5.31 -20.74
C VAL A 125 -13.28 6.64 -20.09
N ASN A 126 -12.33 7.38 -19.48
CA ASN A 126 -12.59 8.64 -18.77
C ASN A 126 -13.29 8.57 -17.40
N THR A 127 -13.29 7.40 -16.74
CA THR A 127 -13.79 7.32 -15.35
C THR A 127 -12.98 8.27 -14.45
N LYS A 128 -13.68 9.17 -13.75
CA LYS A 128 -13.10 10.01 -12.70
C LYS A 128 -13.10 9.24 -11.36
N TYR A 129 -12.15 9.55 -10.49
CA TYR A 129 -11.96 8.85 -9.21
C TYR A 129 -12.06 9.84 -8.04
N ASP A 130 -12.74 9.44 -6.97
CA ASP A 130 -12.60 10.10 -5.68
C ASP A 130 -11.27 9.63 -5.06
N ILE A 131 -10.40 10.60 -4.77
CA ILE A 131 -9.15 10.39 -4.06
C ILE A 131 -9.34 10.94 -2.65
N GLY A 132 -9.31 10.07 -1.66
CA GLY A 132 -9.41 10.45 -0.26
C GLY A 132 -8.04 10.82 0.31
N ILE A 133 -8.03 11.74 1.28
CA ILE A 133 -6.88 12.00 2.14
C ILE A 133 -7.03 11.17 3.41
N VAL A 134 -5.91 10.60 3.85
CA VAL A 134 -5.79 9.91 5.14
C VAL A 134 -4.97 10.79 6.05
N THR A 135 -5.52 11.16 7.22
CA THR A 135 -4.84 12.05 8.17
C THR A 135 -4.84 11.47 9.58
N PRO A 136 -3.66 11.22 10.18
CA PRO A 136 -2.36 11.17 9.50
C PRO A 136 -2.28 9.93 8.58
N ASP A 137 -1.41 9.98 7.57
CA ASP A 137 -1.14 8.86 6.66
C ASP A 137 -0.02 7.93 7.18
N GLU A 138 0.63 8.31 8.27
CA GLU A 138 1.52 7.48 9.07
C GLU A 138 1.32 7.71 10.58
N PHE A 139 1.70 6.75 11.41
CA PHE A 139 1.77 6.94 12.85
C PHE A 139 2.87 6.09 13.48
N VAL A 140 3.36 6.58 14.61
CA VAL A 140 4.32 5.89 15.48
C VAL A 140 3.64 5.59 16.80
N PHE A 141 3.80 4.37 17.26
CA PHE A 141 3.31 3.93 18.54
C PHE A 141 4.38 4.09 19.62
N GLU A 142 4.02 4.81 20.68
CA GLU A 142 4.86 5.05 21.85
C GLU A 142 4.17 4.47 23.10
N GLY A 143 4.87 3.64 23.86
CA GLY A 143 4.36 3.10 25.14
C GLY A 143 3.63 1.76 25.06
N ASN A 144 2.93 1.40 26.14
CA ASN A 144 2.29 0.09 26.33
C ASN A 144 0.78 0.22 26.07
N LYS A 145 0.26 -0.31 24.94
CA LYS A 145 -1.14 -0.20 24.45
C LYS A 145 -1.48 1.13 23.77
N PRO A 146 -0.77 1.46 22.69
CA PRO A 146 -0.94 2.72 21.99
C PRO A 146 -2.28 2.75 21.21
N VAL A 147 -2.84 3.96 21.06
CA VAL A 147 -4.06 4.22 20.28
C VAL A 147 -3.79 5.36 19.29
N GLN A 148 -4.18 5.18 18.04
CA GLN A 148 -4.11 6.22 17.01
C GLN A 148 -5.50 6.58 16.49
N HIS A 149 -5.75 7.88 16.26
CA HIS A 149 -6.91 8.35 15.53
C HIS A 149 -6.54 8.65 14.08
N VAL A 150 -7.34 8.17 13.13
CA VAL A 150 -7.13 8.33 11.69
C VAL A 150 -8.43 8.80 11.05
N TYR A 151 -8.35 9.85 10.25
CA TYR A 151 -9.46 10.43 9.52
C TYR A 151 -9.30 10.13 8.03
N LEU A 152 -10.36 9.64 7.39
CA LEU A 152 -10.43 9.44 5.94
C LEU A 152 -11.46 10.41 5.38
N ASP A 153 -11.01 11.35 4.54
CA ASP A 153 -11.87 12.35 3.93
C ASP A 153 -11.78 12.30 2.40
N TYR A 154 -12.92 12.04 1.76
CA TYR A 154 -13.06 11.94 0.30
C TYR A 154 -13.76 13.16 -0.31
N ASN A 155 -14.12 14.16 0.49
CA ASN A 155 -14.89 15.32 0.07
C ASN A 155 -14.06 16.61 -0.01
N ILE A 156 -12.72 16.48 -0.07
CA ILE A 156 -11.80 17.63 -0.04
C ILE A 156 -10.95 17.78 -1.30
N LEU A 157 -10.74 16.71 -2.07
CA LEU A 157 -9.96 16.75 -3.32
C LEU A 157 -10.88 16.71 -4.54
N LYS A 158 -10.49 17.38 -5.64
CA LYS A 158 -11.26 17.28 -6.88
C LYS A 158 -11.13 15.88 -7.48
N LEU A 159 -12.18 15.47 -8.19
CA LEU A 159 -12.20 14.26 -9.00
C LEU A 159 -11.13 14.31 -10.11
N MET A 160 -10.34 13.25 -10.22
CA MET A 160 -9.24 13.16 -11.20
C MET A 160 -9.42 11.98 -12.16
N LYS A 161 -8.84 12.06 -13.36
CA LYS A 161 -8.58 10.89 -14.21
C LYS A 161 -7.21 10.32 -13.88
N ILE A 162 -7.00 9.05 -14.20
CA ILE A 162 -5.76 8.33 -13.90
C ILE A 162 -5.22 7.70 -15.18
N GLU A 163 -3.95 7.97 -15.47
CA GLU A 163 -3.15 7.18 -16.42
C GLU A 163 -2.36 6.12 -15.64
N TYR A 164 -2.26 4.91 -16.18
CA TYR A 164 -1.58 3.80 -15.48
C TYR A 164 -0.24 3.49 -16.13
N ILE A 165 0.85 3.74 -15.39
CA ILE A 165 2.21 3.47 -15.84
C ILE A 165 2.62 2.07 -15.36
N PRO A 166 2.94 1.13 -16.26
CA PRO A 166 3.34 -0.22 -15.89
C PRO A 166 4.67 -0.23 -15.10
N VAL A 167 4.72 -1.11 -14.10
CA VAL A 167 5.94 -1.40 -13.34
C VAL A 167 6.33 -2.85 -13.52
N ILE A 168 7.58 -3.06 -13.90
CA ILE A 168 8.19 -4.38 -14.05
C ILE A 168 9.03 -4.68 -12.81
N PHE A 169 8.83 -5.85 -12.24
CA PHE A 169 9.63 -6.36 -11.14
C PHE A 169 10.77 -7.19 -11.72
N ASP A 170 12.01 -6.80 -11.42
CA ASP A 170 13.19 -7.57 -11.78
C ASP A 170 13.19 -8.97 -11.10
N SER A 171 13.99 -9.89 -11.66
CA SER A 171 14.20 -11.24 -11.15
C SER A 171 14.60 -11.31 -9.67
N SER A 172 15.26 -10.29 -9.13
CA SER A 172 15.61 -10.14 -7.71
C SER A 172 14.42 -10.27 -6.76
N PHE A 173 13.21 -9.83 -7.17
CA PHE A 173 12.00 -9.99 -6.36
C PHE A 173 11.61 -11.46 -6.16
N ASN A 174 11.88 -12.32 -7.15
CA ASN A 174 11.66 -13.76 -7.02
C ASN A 174 12.69 -14.38 -6.06
N LEU A 175 13.96 -13.98 -6.18
CA LEU A 175 15.05 -14.48 -5.34
C LEU A 175 14.83 -14.13 -3.87
N LEU A 176 14.47 -12.87 -3.60
CA LEU A 176 14.27 -12.34 -2.25
C LEU A 176 12.85 -12.60 -1.71
N LYS A 177 11.94 -13.09 -2.57
CA LYS A 177 10.54 -13.41 -2.24
C LYS A 177 9.77 -12.19 -1.70
N VAL A 178 10.03 -11.01 -2.26
CA VAL A 178 9.30 -9.78 -1.95
C VAL A 178 8.13 -9.64 -2.90
N ASP A 179 6.92 -9.46 -2.40
CA ASP A 179 5.73 -9.36 -3.25
C ASP A 179 5.10 -7.98 -3.26
N VAL A 180 5.23 -7.24 -2.15
CA VAL A 180 4.57 -5.96 -1.92
C VAL A 180 5.62 -4.88 -1.75
N VAL A 181 5.40 -3.76 -2.44
CA VAL A 181 6.27 -2.59 -2.39
C VAL A 181 5.43 -1.39 -1.97
N PRO A 182 5.49 -0.97 -0.69
CA PRO A 182 4.82 0.22 -0.22
C PRO A 182 5.56 1.48 -0.74
N PHE A 183 4.79 2.49 -1.08
CA PHE A 183 5.31 3.77 -1.58
C PHE A 183 4.48 4.94 -1.06
N LYS A 184 5.13 6.07 -0.85
CA LYS A 184 4.51 7.37 -0.63
C LYS A 184 4.33 8.07 -1.97
N VAL A 185 3.25 8.84 -2.09
CA VAL A 185 3.05 9.78 -3.18
C VAL A 185 2.95 11.19 -2.64
N GLU A 186 3.52 12.14 -3.35
CA GLU A 186 3.45 13.56 -3.06
C GLU A 186 3.11 14.29 -4.35
N CYS A 187 2.07 15.12 -4.30
CA CYS A 187 1.63 15.90 -5.43
C CYS A 187 1.50 17.35 -5.01
N LYS A 188 2.24 18.26 -5.66
CA LYS A 188 2.29 19.68 -5.24
C LYS A 188 1.14 20.51 -5.80
N ASP A 189 0.59 20.08 -6.94
CA ASP A 189 -0.44 20.78 -7.70
C ASP A 189 -1.80 20.07 -7.65
N PHE A 190 -2.01 19.14 -6.70
CA PHE A 190 -3.30 18.48 -6.53
C PHE A 190 -4.38 19.51 -6.16
N PRO A 191 -5.45 19.64 -6.96
CA PRO A 191 -6.47 20.65 -6.70
C PRO A 191 -7.45 20.21 -5.61
N TRP A 192 -7.65 21.08 -4.62
CA TRP A 192 -8.68 20.93 -3.60
C TRP A 192 -10.05 21.37 -4.14
N LEU A 193 -11.12 20.81 -3.58
CA LEU A 193 -12.47 21.30 -3.81
C LEU A 193 -12.60 22.70 -3.24
N ASP A 194 -13.11 23.62 -4.06
CA ASP A 194 -13.28 25.01 -3.64
C ASP A 194 -14.36 25.08 -2.56
N ASN A 195 -13.92 25.24 -1.32
CA ASN A 195 -14.76 25.42 -0.17
C ASN A 195 -14.18 26.54 0.70
N LYS A 196 -15.03 27.16 1.52
CA LYS A 196 -14.64 28.32 2.34
C LYS A 196 -13.45 28.06 3.27
N LEU A 197 -13.16 26.80 3.60
CA LEU A 197 -12.11 26.40 4.54
C LEU A 197 -10.74 26.26 3.86
N TYR A 198 -10.69 25.94 2.57
CA TYR A 198 -9.45 25.59 1.86
C TYR A 198 -9.34 26.33 0.51
N SER A 199 -9.71 27.61 0.48
CA SER A 199 -9.58 28.42 -0.73
C SER A 199 -8.13 28.50 -1.18
N ASN A 200 -7.88 28.21 -2.46
CA ASN A 200 -6.54 28.16 -3.07
C ASN A 200 -5.57 27.11 -2.48
N ALA A 201 -6.04 26.17 -1.66
CA ALA A 201 -5.20 25.06 -1.20
C ALA A 201 -4.78 24.18 -2.39
N LYS A 202 -3.52 23.75 -2.36
CA LYS A 202 -2.92 22.88 -3.37
C LYS A 202 -2.07 21.81 -2.73
N GLY A 203 -2.04 20.67 -3.39
CA GLY A 203 -1.19 19.55 -3.09
C GLY A 203 -1.80 18.54 -2.11
N ALA A 204 -1.30 17.31 -2.17
CA ALA A 204 -1.75 16.19 -1.35
C ALA A 204 -0.65 15.14 -1.27
N SER A 205 -0.65 14.35 -0.21
CA SER A 205 0.14 13.13 -0.09
C SER A 205 -0.74 11.92 0.16
N GLY A 206 -0.18 10.74 -0.04
CA GLY A 206 -0.83 9.50 0.35
C GLY A 206 0.11 8.31 0.26
N ILE A 207 -0.40 7.15 0.68
CA ILE A 207 0.35 5.89 0.65
C ILE A 207 -0.34 4.92 -0.30
N GLY A 208 0.47 4.25 -1.11
CA GLY A 208 0.05 3.16 -1.98
C GLY A 208 0.94 1.93 -1.81
N SER A 209 0.62 0.89 -2.55
CA SER A 209 1.51 -0.25 -2.70
C SER A 209 1.37 -0.90 -4.06
N LEU A 210 2.48 -1.43 -4.56
CA LEU A 210 2.48 -2.36 -5.68
C LEU A 210 2.45 -3.79 -5.14
N ASN A 211 1.82 -4.70 -5.87
CA ASN A 211 1.83 -6.12 -5.57
C ASN A 211 2.05 -6.93 -6.85
N ARG A 212 3.21 -7.57 -6.97
CA ARG A 212 3.62 -8.30 -8.19
C ARG A 212 2.74 -9.52 -8.49
N LYS A 213 2.00 -10.04 -7.51
CA LYS A 213 1.10 -11.19 -7.68
C LYS A 213 -0.32 -10.78 -8.08
N VAL A 214 -0.63 -9.49 -8.07
CA VAL A 214 -1.97 -8.97 -8.35
C VAL A 214 -1.86 -8.03 -9.56
N PRO A 215 -2.20 -8.47 -10.79
CA PRO A 215 -1.92 -7.70 -12.01
C PRO A 215 -2.43 -6.24 -11.98
N PRO A 216 -3.62 -5.91 -11.43
CA PRO A 216 -4.04 -4.52 -11.28
C PRO A 216 -3.16 -3.65 -10.37
N LEU A 217 -2.39 -4.26 -9.46
CA LEU A 217 -1.49 -3.58 -8.52
C LEU A 217 -0.03 -3.61 -8.98
N THR A 218 0.22 -3.82 -10.27
CA THR A 218 1.56 -3.74 -10.88
C THR A 218 1.77 -2.43 -11.65
N LYS A 219 0.95 -1.43 -11.37
CA LYS A 219 0.94 -0.15 -12.09
C LYS A 219 0.90 1.00 -11.10
N LEU A 220 1.64 2.06 -11.40
CA LEU A 220 1.53 3.34 -10.71
C LEU A 220 0.46 4.19 -11.39
N PHE A 221 -0.27 4.99 -10.62
CA PHE A 221 -1.27 5.91 -11.14
C PHE A 221 -0.66 7.31 -11.28
N LEU A 222 -0.87 7.93 -12.44
CA LEU A 222 -0.50 9.30 -12.73
C LEU A 222 -1.79 10.11 -12.94
N PRO A 223 -2.20 10.94 -11.95
CA PRO A 223 -3.40 11.74 -12.08
C PRO A 223 -3.28 12.83 -13.15
N TYR A 224 -4.38 13.09 -13.84
CA TYR A 224 -4.47 14.17 -14.83
C TYR A 224 -5.88 14.73 -14.95
N TYR A 225 -5.98 15.96 -15.45
CA TYR A 225 -7.23 16.53 -15.93
C TYR A 225 -7.17 16.70 -17.45
N GLU A 226 -8.33 16.66 -18.09
CA GLU A 226 -8.48 16.99 -19.51
C GLU A 226 -9.08 18.38 -19.59
N ASP A 227 -8.52 19.21 -20.46
CA ASP A 227 -9.13 20.50 -20.78
C ASP A 227 -10.27 20.28 -21.77
N GLU A 228 -11.50 20.28 -21.25
CA GLU A 228 -12.73 20.06 -22.03
C GLU A 228 -12.96 21.17 -23.09
N LEU A 229 -12.19 22.27 -23.04
CA LEU A 229 -12.33 23.43 -23.93
C LEU A 229 -11.45 23.37 -25.20
N THR A 230 -10.56 22.38 -25.32
CA THR A 230 -9.65 22.28 -26.48
C THR A 230 -10.02 21.12 -27.40
N THR A 231 -10.00 21.37 -28.71
CA THR A 231 -10.26 20.36 -29.76
C THR A 231 -9.25 19.21 -29.76
N ASN A 232 -8.11 19.36 -29.06
CA ASN A 232 -7.04 18.37 -28.98
C ASN A 232 -6.94 17.63 -27.62
N GLN A 233 -7.89 17.79 -26.68
CA GLN A 233 -7.98 17.04 -25.42
C GLN A 233 -6.62 16.72 -24.76
N ASP A 234 -5.75 17.73 -24.61
CA ASP A 234 -4.42 17.50 -24.05
C ASP A 234 -4.54 17.13 -22.56
N LYS A 235 -3.93 15.99 -22.19
CA LYS A 235 -3.86 15.53 -20.81
C LYS A 235 -2.89 16.42 -20.03
N GLN A 236 -3.41 17.12 -19.02
CA GLN A 236 -2.60 17.91 -18.11
C GLN A 236 -2.28 17.07 -16.86
N PHE A 237 -1.10 16.45 -16.88
CA PHE A 237 -0.61 15.61 -15.81
C PHE A 237 -0.16 16.43 -14.59
N LEU A 238 -0.53 15.96 -13.41
CA LEU A 238 -0.11 16.54 -12.14
C LEU A 238 1.35 16.23 -11.83
N ASP A 239 2.02 17.13 -11.13
CA ASP A 239 3.37 16.93 -10.59
C ASP A 239 3.32 15.88 -9.48
N PHE A 240 3.62 14.62 -9.83
CA PHE A 240 3.34 13.45 -9.02
C PHE A 240 4.61 12.65 -8.72
N GLU A 241 5.15 12.84 -7.52
CA GLU A 241 6.35 12.18 -7.03
C GLU A 241 6.00 10.90 -6.27
N VAL A 242 6.68 9.81 -6.60
CA VAL A 242 6.53 8.51 -5.94
C VAL A 242 7.84 8.14 -5.28
N THR A 243 7.80 7.84 -3.98
CA THR A 243 8.96 7.46 -3.17
C THR A 243 8.75 6.08 -2.54
N ILE A 244 9.70 5.17 -2.72
CA ILE A 244 9.65 3.83 -2.10
C ILE A 244 9.86 3.95 -0.59
N LEU A 245 8.99 3.31 0.20
CA LEU A 245 9.06 3.32 1.66
C LEU A 245 10.05 2.27 2.17
N ASN A 246 11.34 2.48 1.90
CA ASN A 246 12.41 1.60 2.37
C ASN A 246 12.59 1.64 3.89
N ASP A 247 12.01 2.58 4.63
CA ASP A 247 12.13 2.66 6.08
C ASP A 247 11.37 1.54 6.83
N ILE A 248 10.47 0.83 6.14
CA ILE A 248 9.65 -0.28 6.70
C ILE A 248 9.89 -1.64 6.00
N LEU A 249 10.91 -1.76 5.16
CA LEU A 249 11.23 -2.99 4.44
C LEU A 249 12.33 -3.80 5.14
N PHE A 250 11.95 -4.78 5.96
CA PHE A 250 12.90 -5.60 6.72
C PHE A 250 13.91 -6.30 5.80
N HIS A 251 15.21 -6.05 5.98
CA HIS A 251 16.30 -6.63 5.18
C HIS A 251 16.26 -6.41 3.66
N HIS A 252 15.37 -5.54 3.15
CA HIS A 252 15.27 -5.28 1.74
C HIS A 252 15.44 -3.79 1.46
N GLU A 253 16.10 -3.51 0.35
CA GLU A 253 16.17 -2.19 -0.24
C GLU A 253 15.63 -2.27 -1.67
N ILE A 254 14.67 -1.40 -1.99
CA ILE A 254 13.97 -1.39 -3.27
C ILE A 254 14.17 -0.04 -3.93
N TYR A 255 14.43 -0.04 -5.24
CA TYR A 255 14.68 1.18 -6.00
C TYR A 255 14.20 1.05 -7.44
N PHE A 256 13.93 2.20 -8.05
CA PHE A 256 13.75 2.35 -9.48
C PHE A 256 15.10 2.39 -10.19
N LYS A 257 15.22 1.68 -11.32
CA LYS A 257 16.36 1.84 -12.23
C LYS A 257 15.93 2.67 -13.42
N ILE A 258 16.37 3.92 -13.48
CA ILE A 258 15.95 4.89 -14.50
C ILE A 258 17.21 5.41 -15.19
N ASN A 259 17.32 5.23 -16.52
CA ASN A 259 18.50 5.61 -17.30
C ASN A 259 19.82 5.04 -16.73
N GLY A 260 19.78 3.84 -16.13
CA GLY A 260 20.93 3.19 -15.51
C GLY A 260 21.21 3.61 -14.06
N GLU A 261 20.57 4.67 -13.56
CA GLU A 261 20.76 5.17 -12.20
C GLU A 261 19.79 4.52 -11.20
N LYS A 262 20.30 4.25 -9.99
CA LYS A 262 19.52 3.81 -8.83
C LYS A 262 18.82 5.02 -8.21
N LYS A 263 17.47 5.01 -8.17
CA LYS A 263 16.64 6.08 -7.59
C LYS A 263 15.58 5.51 -6.66
N TYR A 264 15.37 6.16 -5.53
CA TYR A 264 14.31 5.78 -4.58
C TYR A 264 13.01 6.55 -4.77
N SER A 265 13.10 7.65 -5.53
CA SER A 265 11.98 8.51 -5.89
C SER A 265 11.95 8.72 -7.40
N ILE A 266 10.76 8.86 -7.96
CA ILE A 266 10.52 9.16 -9.37
C ILE A 266 9.38 10.16 -9.50
N ASN A 267 9.58 11.18 -10.32
CA ASN A 267 8.50 12.03 -10.78
C ASN A 267 7.80 11.38 -11.99
N LEU A 268 6.54 10.98 -11.83
CA LEU A 268 5.82 10.25 -12.88
C LEU A 268 5.43 11.13 -14.06
N LYS A 269 5.20 12.44 -13.86
CA LYS A 269 4.92 13.38 -14.94
C LYS A 269 6.14 13.54 -15.85
N ASP A 270 7.31 13.75 -15.24
CA ASP A 270 8.56 13.89 -16.00
C ASP A 270 8.92 12.58 -16.71
N PHE A 271 8.77 11.45 -16.02
CA PHE A 271 8.97 10.13 -16.62
C PHE A 271 8.03 9.92 -17.81
N TYR A 272 6.73 10.17 -17.66
CA TYR A 272 5.75 10.02 -18.74
C TYR A 272 6.11 10.93 -19.92
N ASN A 273 6.37 12.21 -19.68
CA ASN A 273 6.69 13.17 -20.74
C ASN A 273 7.94 12.77 -21.53
N LYS A 274 8.94 12.20 -20.85
CA LYS A 274 10.17 11.71 -21.48
C LYS A 274 9.97 10.43 -22.29
N HIS A 275 9.11 9.53 -21.83
CA HIS A 275 9.00 8.16 -22.36
C HIS A 275 7.70 7.85 -23.12
N LYS A 276 6.76 8.80 -23.24
CA LYS A 276 5.45 8.58 -23.90
C LYS A 276 5.51 8.15 -25.35
N ASN A 277 6.63 8.42 -26.04
CA ASN A 277 6.86 8.05 -27.44
C ASN A 277 7.76 6.82 -27.59
N ASP A 278 8.23 6.24 -26.49
CA ASP A 278 9.09 5.06 -26.53
C ASP A 278 8.27 3.83 -26.94
N LYS A 279 8.92 2.87 -27.62
CA LYS A 279 8.29 1.58 -27.97
C LYS A 279 7.75 0.83 -26.74
N LYS A 280 8.34 1.08 -25.57
CA LYS A 280 7.97 0.46 -24.29
C LYS A 280 8.16 1.46 -23.15
N MET A 281 7.07 1.98 -22.61
CA MET A 281 7.07 2.85 -21.43
C MET A 281 6.88 2.01 -20.16
N GLU A 282 7.97 1.68 -19.49
CA GLU A 282 7.96 0.86 -18.28
C GLU A 282 8.98 1.32 -17.26
N ILE A 283 8.56 1.30 -15.99
CA ILE A 283 9.44 1.52 -14.85
C ILE A 283 9.91 0.16 -14.35
N ILE A 284 11.22 -0.05 -14.16
CA ILE A 284 11.75 -1.30 -13.61
C ILE A 284 12.14 -1.08 -12.15
N LEU A 285 11.62 -1.94 -11.28
CA LEU A 285 12.00 -2.04 -9.88
C LEU A 285 13.03 -3.14 -9.68
N TYR A 286 14.01 -2.85 -8.82
CA TYR A 286 15.01 -3.78 -8.34
C TYR A 286 14.90 -3.93 -6.83
N CYS A 287 15.28 -5.11 -6.33
CA CYS A 287 15.33 -5.41 -4.92
C CYS A 287 16.71 -5.96 -4.55
N GLU A 288 17.32 -5.38 -3.52
CA GLU A 288 18.59 -5.82 -2.97
C GLU A 288 18.38 -6.22 -1.51
N TYR A 289 19.17 -7.19 -1.05
CA TYR A 289 19.24 -7.50 0.37
C TYR A 289 20.14 -6.49 1.07
N ARG A 290 19.75 -6.05 2.27
CA ARG A 290 20.58 -5.22 3.15
C ARG A 290 20.71 -5.85 4.54
N ASN A 291 21.91 -5.71 5.12
CA ASN A 291 22.19 -6.19 6.47
C ASN A 291 21.56 -5.28 7.53
N GLU A 292 21.78 -3.98 7.40
CA GLU A 292 21.29 -2.97 8.35
C GLU A 292 19.77 -2.87 8.28
N LEU A 293 19.14 -2.91 9.46
CA LEU A 293 17.70 -2.72 9.53
C LEU A 293 17.35 -1.23 9.40
N PRO A 294 16.28 -0.89 8.66
CA PRO A 294 15.85 0.50 8.55
C PRO A 294 15.30 1.02 9.88
N CYS A 295 15.18 2.35 10.00
CA CYS A 295 14.70 2.99 11.23
C CYS A 295 13.30 2.55 11.70
N GLY A 296 12.41 2.15 10.77
CA GLY A 296 11.09 1.58 11.09
C GLY A 296 11.12 0.10 11.48
N CYS A 297 12.27 -0.56 11.35
CA CYS A 297 12.56 -1.93 11.78
C CYS A 297 13.71 -1.90 12.79
N LYS A 298 13.43 -1.64 14.07
CA LYS A 298 14.52 -1.64 15.06
C LYS A 298 14.83 -3.07 15.50
N GLU A 299 16.10 -3.34 15.81
CA GLU A 299 16.41 -4.47 16.66
C GLU A 299 15.73 -4.28 18.03
N PRO A 300 15.32 -5.36 18.68
CA PRO A 300 14.84 -5.29 20.06
C PRO A 300 15.88 -4.61 20.94
N THR A 301 15.50 -3.59 21.70
CA THR A 301 16.29 -3.22 22.88
C THR A 301 16.15 -4.35 23.90
N SER A 302 17.29 -4.86 24.37
CA SER A 302 17.41 -6.01 25.29
C SER A 302 16.81 -5.76 26.70
N GLU A 303 16.30 -4.57 26.97
CA GLU A 303 15.89 -4.13 28.32
C GLU A 303 14.62 -4.81 28.89
N LYS A 304 13.90 -5.64 28.11
CA LYS A 304 12.69 -6.35 28.59
C LYS A 304 12.85 -7.86 28.78
N GLN A 305 14.07 -8.40 28.70
CA GLN A 305 14.33 -9.81 29.00
C GLN A 305 14.74 -10.11 30.45
N ASN A 306 15.04 -9.09 31.27
CA ASN A 306 15.53 -9.29 32.64
C ASN A 306 14.45 -9.31 33.74
N ASN A 307 13.16 -9.09 33.43
CA ASN A 307 12.10 -9.07 34.46
C ASN A 307 11.24 -10.34 34.47
N LYS A 308 11.84 -11.51 34.24
CA LYS A 308 11.12 -12.80 34.34
C LYS A 308 11.81 -13.86 35.20
N ASP A 309 12.93 -13.52 35.84
CA ASP A 309 13.64 -14.43 36.74
C ASP A 309 13.47 -14.08 38.23
N GLU A 310 12.55 -13.15 38.57
CA GLU A 310 12.18 -12.85 39.96
C GLU A 310 10.64 -12.77 40.10
N GLU A 311 9.99 -13.93 40.15
CA GLU A 311 8.78 -14.18 40.96
C GLU A 311 8.57 -15.69 41.17
#